data_AF-A0A925L401-F1
#
_entry.id   AF-A0A925L401-F1
#
_cell.length_a   1.000
_cell.length_b   1.000
_cell.length_c   1.000
_cell.angle_alpha   90.00
_cell.angle_beta   90.00
_cell.angle_gamma   90.00
#
_symmetry.space_group_name_H-M   'P 1'
#
loop_
_entity.id
_entity.type
_entity.pdbx_description
1 polymer ?
#
loop_
_entity_poly.entity_id
_entity_poly.type
_entity_poly.pdbx_seq_one_letter_code
_entity_poly.pdbx_strand_id
1 'polypeptide(L)'
;MLTVAAWSGAVEAADVLSCRSASESECRIAGCARQDLHAELTVDFSRKNIKYCAGEGCYDARVAMVKAEDGGVSFAFDAKPEEGRRGGRVDRLVTIHPGRQAATIGSFLADGSVLFSRMECGKKP
;
A
#
# COMPACT_ATOMS: atom_id res chain seq x y z
N MET A 1 34.92 -2.22 41.59
CA MET A 1 33.52 -1.96 41.24
C MET A 1 33.41 -2.02 39.72
N LEU A 2 32.78 -3.07 39.19
CA LEU A 2 32.58 -3.26 37.75
C LEU A 2 31.23 -2.65 37.37
N THR A 3 31.26 -1.56 36.62
CA THR A 3 30.07 -0.97 35.99
C THR A 3 29.70 -1.80 34.76
N VAL A 4 28.63 -2.58 34.87
CA VAL A 4 27.99 -3.24 33.73
C VAL A 4 27.21 -2.17 32.98
N ALA A 5 27.70 -1.75 31.82
CA ALA A 5 26.95 -0.91 30.90
C ALA A 5 25.81 -1.74 30.32
N ALA A 6 24.59 -1.50 30.80
CA ALA A 6 23.39 -2.10 30.25
C ALA A 6 23.19 -1.56 28.83
N TRP A 7 23.36 -2.42 27.83
CA TRP A 7 22.94 -2.14 26.46
C TRP A 7 21.42 -2.12 26.44
N SER A 8 20.84 -0.93 26.60
CA SER A 8 19.49 -0.65 26.14
C SER A 8 19.48 -0.65 24.62
N GLY A 9 19.52 -1.85 24.03
CA GLY A 9 19.13 -2.05 22.64
C GLY A 9 17.63 -1.79 22.56
N ALA A 10 17.26 -0.53 22.42
CA ALA A 10 15.96 -0.18 21.88
C ALA A 10 15.95 -0.77 20.48
N VAL A 11 15.33 -1.94 20.34
CA VAL A 11 14.92 -2.43 19.04
C VAL A 11 13.90 -1.40 18.57
N GLU A 12 14.35 -0.43 17.77
CA GLU A 12 13.43 0.42 17.01
C GLU A 12 12.51 -0.55 16.28
N ALA A 13 11.24 -0.60 16.68
CA ALA A 13 10.23 -1.32 15.94
C ALA A 13 10.38 -0.86 14.49
N ALA A 14 10.66 -1.79 13.59
CA ALA A 14 10.80 -1.48 12.17
C ALA A 14 9.59 -0.62 11.78
N ASP A 15 9.83 0.53 11.12
CA ASP A 15 8.76 1.45 10.72
C ASP A 15 7.97 0.83 9.57
N VAL A 16 7.20 -0.20 9.92
CA VAL A 16 6.51 -1.10 9.01
C VAL A 16 5.03 -0.94 9.23
N LEU A 17 4.35 -0.56 8.15
CA LEU A 17 2.90 -0.45 8.09
C LEU A 17 2.33 -1.67 7.37
N SER A 18 1.26 -2.23 7.90
CA SER A 18 0.49 -3.29 7.24
C SER A 18 -0.94 -2.82 7.05
N CYS A 19 -1.44 -2.87 5.82
CA CYS A 19 -2.78 -2.48 5.45
C CYS A 19 -3.49 -3.63 4.73
N ARG A 20 -4.80 -3.71 4.90
CA ARG A 20 -5.63 -4.71 4.23
C ARG A 20 -6.90 -4.10 3.65
N SER A 21 -7.34 -4.64 2.54
CA SER A 21 -8.67 -4.40 1.98
C SER A 21 -9.34 -5.72 1.65
N ALA A 22 -10.66 -5.73 1.76
CA ALA A 22 -11.51 -6.84 1.32
C ALA A 22 -12.32 -6.48 0.06
N SER A 23 -12.17 -5.26 -0.46
CA SER A 23 -13.00 -4.76 -1.55
C SER A 23 -12.29 -3.71 -2.39
N GLU A 24 -12.62 -3.68 -3.67
CA GLU A 24 -12.31 -2.60 -4.59
C GLU A 24 -13.60 -1.96 -5.07
N SER A 25 -13.53 -0.70 -5.50
CA SER A 25 -14.59 -0.06 -6.24
C SER A 25 -14.07 0.35 -7.61
N GLU A 26 -14.82 0.01 -8.64
CA GLU A 26 -14.58 0.41 -10.02
C GLU A 26 -15.59 1.47 -10.41
N CYS A 27 -15.12 2.69 -10.67
CA CYS A 27 -15.96 3.77 -11.17
C CYS A 27 -15.74 3.96 -12.67
N ARG A 28 -16.86 3.95 -13.39
CA ARG A 28 -16.98 4.29 -14.81
C ARG A 28 -17.90 5.49 -14.95
N ILE A 29 -18.06 6.00 -16.18
CA ILE A 29 -18.99 7.11 -16.49
C ILE A 29 -20.41 6.83 -15.99
N ALA A 30 -20.88 5.57 -16.10
CA ALA A 30 -22.22 5.17 -15.71
C ALA A 30 -22.42 5.04 -14.19
N GLY A 31 -21.35 5.10 -13.39
CA GLY A 31 -21.40 4.94 -11.94
C GLY A 31 -20.32 4.00 -11.39
N CYS A 32 -20.44 3.68 -10.11
CA CYS A 32 -19.45 2.90 -9.38
C CYS A 32 -20.03 1.55 -8.94
N ALA A 33 -19.27 0.48 -9.19
CA ALA A 33 -19.58 -0.85 -8.72
C ALA A 33 -18.54 -1.28 -7.68
N ARG A 34 -19.01 -1.93 -6.62
CA ARG A 34 -18.13 -2.55 -5.61
C ARG A 34 -17.89 -4.01 -5.97
N GLN A 35 -16.66 -4.46 -5.82
CA GLN A 35 -16.25 -5.84 -6.01
C GLN A 35 -15.41 -6.32 -4.83
N ASP A 36 -15.44 -7.63 -4.58
CA ASP A 36 -14.60 -8.24 -3.57
C ASP A 36 -13.15 -8.26 -4.07
N LEU A 37 -12.22 -7.80 -3.24
CA LEU A 37 -10.79 -7.80 -3.52
C LEU A 37 -10.03 -7.98 -2.21
N HIS A 38 -9.48 -9.18 -2.00
CA HIS A 38 -8.54 -9.40 -0.91
C HIS A 38 -7.18 -8.87 -1.31
N ALA A 39 -6.79 -7.77 -0.68
CA ALA A 39 -5.51 -7.13 -0.94
C ALA A 39 -4.78 -6.76 0.36
N GLU A 40 -3.47 -6.95 0.36
CA GLU A 40 -2.58 -6.62 1.46
C GLU A 40 -1.46 -5.70 0.96
N LEU A 41 -1.14 -4.68 1.75
CA LEU A 41 -0.03 -3.77 1.50
C LEU A 41 0.86 -3.74 2.75
N THR A 42 2.12 -4.10 2.58
CA THR A 42 3.16 -3.86 3.58
C THR A 42 4.08 -2.75 3.07
N VAL A 43 4.41 -1.79 3.94
CA VAL A 43 5.34 -0.69 3.63
C VAL A 43 6.41 -0.64 4.71
N ASP A 44 7.66 -0.84 4.31
CA ASP A 44 8.83 -0.60 5.16
C ASP A 44 9.37 0.79 4.82
N PHE A 45 9.10 1.77 5.69
CA PHE A 45 9.49 3.17 5.47
C PHE A 45 11.00 3.37 5.56
N SER A 46 11.69 2.57 6.38
CA SER A 46 13.15 2.65 6.55
C SER A 46 13.87 2.17 5.28
N ARG A 47 13.37 1.09 4.67
CA ARG A 47 13.94 0.51 3.43
C ARG A 47 13.34 1.10 2.16
N LYS A 48 12.30 1.93 2.28
CA LYS A 48 11.47 2.43 1.16
C LYS A 48 11.02 1.29 0.25
N ASN A 49 10.61 0.19 0.87
CA ASN A 49 10.20 -1.02 0.18
C ASN A 49 8.70 -1.26 0.41
N ILE A 50 8.03 -1.77 -0.61
CA ILE A 50 6.64 -2.15 -0.54
C ILE A 50 6.47 -3.59 -0.96
N LYS A 51 5.47 -4.23 -0.36
CA LYS A 51 4.90 -5.48 -0.85
C LYS A 51 3.40 -5.29 -0.98
N TYR A 52 2.86 -5.51 -2.17
CA TYR A 52 1.43 -5.45 -2.44
C TYR A 52 0.96 -6.79 -3.01
N CYS A 53 0.03 -7.45 -2.33
CA CYS A 53 -0.58 -8.69 -2.80
C CYS A 53 -2.06 -8.46 -3.07
N ALA A 54 -2.55 -8.92 -4.21
CA ALA A 54 -3.96 -8.85 -4.59
C ALA A 54 -4.29 -10.08 -5.46
N GLY A 55 -5.38 -10.79 -5.13
CA GLY A 55 -5.67 -12.08 -5.75
C GLY A 55 -4.52 -13.08 -5.51
N GLU A 56 -4.06 -13.77 -6.55
CA GLU A 56 -2.92 -14.70 -6.48
C GLU A 56 -1.54 -14.02 -6.70
N GLY A 57 -1.53 -12.73 -7.03
CA GLY A 57 -0.31 -12.00 -7.41
C GLY A 57 0.25 -11.16 -6.26
N CYS A 58 1.57 -11.19 -6.08
CA CYS A 58 2.31 -10.26 -5.23
C CYS A 58 3.35 -9.46 -6.02
N TYR A 59 3.44 -8.18 -5.69
CA TYR A 59 4.44 -7.23 -6.13
C TYR A 59 5.35 -6.86 -4.95
N ASP A 60 6.64 -6.76 -5.19
CA ASP A 60 7.63 -6.30 -4.21
C ASP A 60 8.67 -5.42 -4.93
N ALA A 61 8.87 -4.19 -4.44
CA ALA A 61 9.86 -3.29 -5.00
C ALA A 61 10.28 -2.17 -4.05
N ARG A 62 11.37 -1.49 -4.39
CA ARG A 62 11.71 -0.19 -3.82
C ARG A 62 10.96 0.93 -4.54
N VAL A 63 10.49 1.92 -3.80
CA VAL A 63 9.71 3.05 -4.34
C VAL A 63 10.24 4.40 -3.86
N ALA A 64 9.99 5.44 -4.66
CA ALA A 64 10.17 6.81 -4.22
C ALA A 64 8.91 7.27 -3.46
N MET A 65 9.07 7.59 -2.19
CA MET A 65 7.99 8.08 -1.33
C MET A 65 8.03 9.60 -1.24
N VAL A 66 6.88 10.23 -1.47
CA VAL A 66 6.68 11.68 -1.39
C VAL A 66 5.85 11.97 -0.13
N LYS A 67 6.36 12.87 0.73
CA LYS A 67 5.59 13.35 1.89
C LYS A 67 4.71 14.50 1.45
N ALA A 68 3.42 14.43 1.80
CA ALA A 68 2.48 15.52 1.61
C ALA A 68 2.54 16.50 2.79
N GLU A 69 2.08 17.74 2.56
CA GLU A 69 2.08 18.80 3.59
C GLU A 69 1.20 18.46 4.79
N ASP A 70 0.13 17.70 4.57
CA ASP A 70 -0.80 17.23 5.60
C ASP A 70 -0.24 16.08 6.46
N GLY A 71 1.00 15.64 6.20
CA GLY A 71 1.64 14.52 6.88
C GLY A 71 1.35 13.15 6.26
N GLY A 72 0.60 13.10 5.16
CA GLY A 72 0.42 11.89 4.34
C GLY A 72 1.68 11.48 3.58
N VAL A 73 1.66 10.28 3.01
CA VAL A 73 2.72 9.77 2.14
C VAL A 73 2.11 9.18 0.88
N SER A 74 2.65 9.52 -0.29
CA SER A 74 2.22 8.97 -1.57
C SER A 74 3.38 8.41 -2.38
N PHE A 75 3.11 7.39 -3.18
CA PHE A 75 4.06 6.80 -4.13
C PHE A 75 3.32 6.05 -5.22
N ALA A 76 3.94 5.94 -6.40
CA ALA A 76 3.42 5.17 -7.53
C ALA A 76 4.29 3.94 -7.81
N PHE A 77 3.69 2.89 -8.34
CA PHE A 77 4.39 1.67 -8.75
C PHE A 77 3.67 0.95 -9.90
N ASP A 78 4.41 0.17 -10.66
CA ASP A 78 3.89 -0.70 -11.72
C ASP A 78 3.58 -2.08 -11.13
N ALA A 79 2.30 -2.39 -10.96
CA ALA A 79 1.84 -3.67 -10.46
C ALA A 79 1.73 -4.71 -11.58
N LYS A 80 1.90 -5.98 -11.22
CA LYS A 80 1.56 -7.08 -12.12
C LYS A 80 0.04 -7.11 -12.37
N PRO A 81 -0.40 -7.49 -13.59
CA PRO A 81 -1.82 -7.71 -13.87
C PRO A 81 -2.42 -8.77 -12.93
N GLU A 82 -3.68 -8.56 -12.53
CA GLU A 82 -4.47 -9.55 -11.80
C GLU A 82 -5.01 -10.62 -12.75
N GLU A 83 -5.17 -11.86 -12.26
CA GLU A 83 -5.68 -12.97 -13.05
C GLU A 83 -7.11 -12.68 -13.56
N GLY A 84 -7.38 -13.01 -14.83
CA GLY A 84 -8.67 -12.73 -15.48
C GLY A 84 -8.79 -11.34 -16.11
N ARG A 85 -7.88 -10.39 -15.82
CA ARG A 85 -7.82 -9.11 -16.55
C ARG A 85 -6.92 -9.25 -17.79
N ARG A 86 -7.50 -9.06 -18.99
CA ARG A 86 -6.75 -8.96 -20.24
C ARG A 86 -6.10 -7.58 -20.33
N GLY A 87 -4.82 -7.44 -19.97
CA GLY A 87 -4.13 -6.14 -20.10
C GLY A 87 -2.74 -6.13 -19.48
N GLY A 88 -1.84 -5.34 -20.09
CA GLY A 88 -0.44 -5.15 -19.70
C GLY A 88 -0.24 -4.35 -18.41
N ARG A 89 0.85 -3.58 -18.34
CA ARG A 89 1.29 -2.74 -17.20
C ARG A 89 0.12 -2.09 -16.45
N VAL A 90 0.07 -2.26 -15.12
CA VAL A 90 -0.95 -1.68 -14.25
C VAL A 90 -0.29 -0.67 -13.32
N ASP A 91 -0.39 0.62 -13.65
CA ASP A 91 0.12 1.67 -12.77
C ASP A 91 -0.84 1.90 -11.59
N ARG A 92 -0.28 1.88 -10.38
CA ARG A 92 -1.00 2.16 -9.14
C ARG A 92 -0.38 3.33 -8.39
N LEU A 93 -1.24 4.11 -7.76
CA LEU A 93 -0.89 5.17 -6.84
C LEU A 93 -1.36 4.79 -5.44
N VAL A 94 -0.46 4.85 -4.47
CA VAL A 94 -0.79 4.68 -3.06
C VAL A 94 -0.76 6.04 -2.38
N THR A 95 -1.73 6.25 -1.51
CA THR A 95 -1.74 7.34 -0.52
C THR A 95 -1.98 6.75 0.85
N ILE A 96 -0.98 6.85 1.72
CA ILE A 96 -1.08 6.57 3.16
C ILE A 96 -1.54 7.85 3.82
N HIS A 97 -2.71 7.80 4.45
CA HIS A 97 -3.34 8.96 5.06
C HIS A 97 -2.58 9.39 6.34
N PRO A 98 -2.71 10.67 6.75
CA PRO A 98 -2.17 11.14 8.01
C PRO A 98 -2.54 10.22 9.19
N GLY A 99 -1.60 10.00 10.11
CA GLY A 99 -1.79 9.08 11.23
C GLY A 99 -1.65 7.59 10.88
N ARG A 100 -1.50 7.24 9.60
CA ARG A 100 -1.21 5.88 9.10
C ARG A 100 -2.21 4.80 9.54
N GLN A 101 -3.46 5.19 9.78
CA GLN A 101 -4.54 4.26 10.12
C GLN A 101 -5.27 3.74 8.87
N ALA A 102 -5.09 4.40 7.73
CA ALA A 102 -5.69 4.00 6.47
C ALA A 102 -4.75 4.31 5.30
N ALA A 103 -4.97 3.59 4.19
CA ALA A 103 -4.36 3.88 2.91
C ALA A 103 -5.41 3.75 1.80
N THR A 104 -5.18 4.43 0.68
CA THR A 104 -5.93 4.25 -0.55
C THR A 104 -4.97 3.83 -1.64
N ILE A 105 -5.31 2.76 -2.36
CA ILE A 105 -4.65 2.38 -3.60
C ILE A 105 -5.60 2.69 -4.75
N GLY A 106 -5.15 3.51 -5.70
CA GLY A 106 -5.88 3.83 -6.92
C GLY A 106 -5.17 3.30 -8.17
N SER A 107 -5.94 3.02 -9.23
CA SER A 107 -5.41 2.73 -10.57
C SER A 107 -6.30 3.35 -11.64
N PHE A 108 -5.67 3.87 -12.69
CA PHE A 108 -6.35 4.40 -13.88
C PHE A 108 -6.21 3.38 -15.00
N LEU A 109 -7.33 2.89 -15.52
CA LEU A 109 -7.34 1.90 -16.58
C LEU A 109 -7.42 2.58 -17.95
N ALA A 110 -6.93 1.86 -18.97
CA ALA A 110 -6.87 2.37 -20.35
C ALA A 110 -8.26 2.65 -20.96
N ASP A 111 -9.32 2.03 -20.42
CA ASP A 111 -10.71 2.29 -20.82
C ASP A 111 -11.33 3.54 -20.15
N GLY A 112 -10.52 4.28 -19.38
CA GLY A 112 -10.94 5.50 -18.67
C GLY A 112 -11.64 5.23 -17.34
N SER A 113 -11.77 3.97 -16.91
CA SER A 113 -12.27 3.64 -15.58
C SER A 113 -11.20 3.85 -14.51
N VAL A 114 -11.66 4.04 -13.26
CA VAL A 114 -10.79 4.23 -12.09
C VAL A 114 -11.13 3.18 -11.06
N LEU A 115 -10.10 2.50 -10.56
CA LEU A 115 -10.19 1.57 -9.45
C LEU A 115 -9.69 2.25 -8.18
N PHE A 116 -10.38 2.02 -7.06
CA PHE A 116 -9.87 2.38 -5.74
C PHE A 116 -10.18 1.33 -4.69
N SER A 117 -9.16 1.06 -3.89
CA SER A 117 -9.21 0.17 -2.73
C SER A 117 -8.85 0.96 -1.49
N ARG A 118 -9.84 1.23 -0.63
CA ARG A 118 -9.58 1.73 0.73
C ARG A 118 -9.07 0.57 1.56
N MET A 119 -8.00 0.81 2.30
CA MET A 119 -7.34 -0.16 3.16
C MET A 119 -7.32 0.36 4.60
N GLU A 120 -7.56 -0.54 5.54
CA GLU A 120 -7.40 -0.28 6.96
C GLU A 120 -6.00 -0.75 7.38
N CYS A 121 -5.27 0.12 8.08
CA CYS A 121 -3.87 -0.08 8.40
C CYS A 121 -3.63 -0.19 9.91
N GLY A 122 -2.66 -1.02 10.27
CA GLY A 122 -2.11 -1.11 11.62
C GLY A 122 -0.60 -1.23 11.58
N LYS A 123 0.05 -0.92 12.70
CA LYS A 123 1.45 -1.32 12.87
C LYS A 123 1.49 -2.84 13.01
N LYS A 124 2.47 -3.48 12.37
CA LYS A 124 2.76 -4.89 12.64
C LYS A 124 3.24 -4.98 14.10
N PRO A 125 2.75 -5.94 14.91
CA PRO A 125 3.28 -6.16 16.26
C PRO A 125 4.78 -6.50 16.23
#